data_AF-A0A350MM81-F1
#
_entry.id   AF-A0A350MM81-F1
#
_cell.length_a   1.000
_cell.length_b   1.000
_cell.length_c   1.000
_cell.angle_alpha   90.00
_cell.angle_beta   90.00
_cell.angle_gamma   90.00
#
_symmetry.space_group_name_H-M   'P 1'
#
loop_
_entity.id
_entity.type
_entity.pdbx_description
1 polymer ?
#
loop_
_entity_poly.entity_id
_entity_poly.type
_entity_poly.pdbx_seq_one_letter_code
_entity_poly.pdbx_strand_id
1 'polypeptide(L)'
;ELIDYGFGEQRLFKVILAETESKIVGMALWYFAYSTWKGKVLYLEDIIVKKDFRGMGIGSLLFNELILLAAKHRAKRMQWQVLNWNEPAIRFYQKYGANLSSEWLNGSLTEEQILNLKNIIQPL
;
A
#
# COMPACT_ATOMS: atom_id res chain seq x y z
N GLU A 1 -9.54 -8.37 -14.35
CA GLU A 1 -8.61 -7.33 -13.85
C GLU A 1 -8.07 -7.61 -12.45
N LEU A 2 -8.84 -7.45 -11.36
CA LEU A 2 -8.30 -7.63 -9.99
C LEU A 2 -7.71 -9.03 -9.77
N ILE A 3 -8.40 -10.07 -10.21
CA ILE A 3 -7.92 -11.46 -10.08
C ILE A 3 -6.63 -11.66 -10.88
N ASP A 4 -6.56 -11.10 -12.09
CA ASP A 4 -5.39 -11.23 -12.97
C ASP A 4 -4.18 -10.50 -12.39
N TYR A 5 -4.37 -9.26 -11.93
CA TYR A 5 -3.30 -8.44 -11.34
C TYR A 5 -2.90 -8.84 -9.93
N GLY A 6 -3.75 -9.58 -9.21
CA GLY A 6 -3.43 -10.13 -7.89
C GLY A 6 -2.86 -11.55 -7.92
N PHE A 7 -3.32 -12.40 -8.85
CA PHE A 7 -3.09 -13.85 -8.81
C PHE A 7 -2.61 -14.46 -10.14
N GLY A 8 -2.70 -13.73 -11.25
CA GLY A 8 -2.20 -14.16 -12.56
C GLY A 8 -0.68 -14.14 -12.68
N GLU A 9 -0.17 -14.27 -13.91
CA GLU A 9 1.28 -14.26 -14.18
C GLU A 9 1.88 -12.85 -14.07
N GLN A 10 1.15 -11.82 -14.51
CA GLN A 10 1.57 -10.42 -14.49
C GLN A 10 1.02 -9.68 -13.26
N ARG A 11 1.50 -10.06 -12.08
CA ARG A 11 1.00 -9.50 -10.83
C ARG A 11 1.47 -8.06 -10.64
N LEU A 12 0.53 -7.15 -10.39
CA LEU A 12 0.82 -5.77 -10.04
C LEU A 12 0.92 -5.58 -8.53
N PHE A 13 0.21 -6.39 -7.74
CA PHE A 13 0.21 -6.29 -6.28
C PHE A 13 0.21 -7.66 -5.61
N LYS A 14 0.41 -7.64 -4.29
CA LYS A 14 0.35 -8.78 -3.39
C LYS A 14 -0.51 -8.42 -2.19
N VAL A 15 -1.06 -9.44 -1.53
CA VAL A 15 -1.89 -9.27 -0.33
C VAL A 15 -1.37 -10.17 0.78
N ILE A 16 -1.29 -9.63 2.00
CA ILE A 16 -1.13 -10.39 3.24
C ILE A 16 -2.49 -10.41 3.92
N LEU A 17 -2.93 -11.60 4.33
CA LEU A 17 -4.19 -11.77 5.05
C LEU A 17 -3.91 -12.03 6.53
N ALA A 18 -4.69 -11.39 7.38
CA ALA A 18 -4.81 -11.77 8.78
C ALA A 18 -6.06 -12.63 8.93
N GLU A 19 -5.90 -13.84 9.46
CA GLU A 19 -6.94 -14.83 9.55
C GLU A 19 -7.07 -15.34 10.99
N THR A 20 -8.31 -15.61 11.39
CA THR A 20 -8.61 -16.52 12.50
C THR A 20 -9.00 -17.87 11.91
N GLU A 21 -9.19 -18.90 12.74
CA GLU A 21 -9.52 -20.27 12.31
C GLU A 21 -10.65 -20.37 11.26
N SER A 22 -11.61 -19.44 11.24
CA SER A 22 -12.78 -19.50 10.35
C SER A 22 -12.96 -18.30 9.41
N LYS A 23 -12.11 -17.28 9.47
CA LYS A 23 -12.35 -16.02 8.74
C LYS A 23 -11.11 -15.16 8.55
N ILE A 24 -11.07 -14.49 7.40
CA ILE A 24 -10.22 -13.32 7.16
C ILE A 24 -10.74 -12.14 7.99
N VAL A 25 -9.86 -11.52 8.76
CA VAL A 25 -10.16 -10.42 9.70
C VAL A 25 -9.41 -9.12 9.38
N GLY A 26 -8.40 -9.18 8.52
CA GLY A 26 -7.71 -8.01 7.98
C GLY A 26 -6.89 -8.36 6.76
N MET A 27 -6.43 -7.33 6.06
CA MET A 27 -5.53 -7.47 4.92
C MET A 27 -4.56 -6.29 4.83
N ALA A 28 -3.44 -6.53 4.16
CA ALA A 28 -2.57 -5.47 3.66
C ALA A 28 -2.22 -5.73 2.19
N LEU A 29 -2.60 -4.80 1.30
CA LEU A 29 -2.29 -4.81 -0.12
C LEU A 29 -1.04 -3.98 -0.37
N TRP A 30 -0.06 -4.54 -1.07
CA TRP A 30 1.25 -3.92 -1.25
C TRP A 30 1.93 -4.34 -2.55
N TYR A 31 2.92 -3.58 -2.96
CA TYR A 31 3.77 -3.88 -4.12
C TYR A 31 5.17 -3.29 -3.94
N PHE A 32 6.10 -3.65 -4.83
CA PHE A 32 7.41 -2.97 -4.88
C PHE A 32 7.36 -1.87 -5.93
N ALA A 33 7.79 -0.67 -5.53
CA ALA A 33 8.09 0.43 -6.42
C ALA A 33 9.61 0.68 -6.45
N TYR A 34 10.06 1.59 -7.32
CA TYR A 34 11.46 1.97 -7.42
C TYR A 34 11.61 3.50 -7.45
N SER A 35 12.55 4.01 -6.66
CA SER A 35 12.98 5.40 -6.71
C SER A 35 14.38 5.49 -7.29
N THR A 36 14.59 6.32 -8.30
CA THR A 36 15.94 6.57 -8.86
C THR A 36 16.90 7.14 -7.80
N TRP A 37 16.39 7.89 -6.84
CA TRP A 37 17.18 8.53 -5.78
C TRP A 37 17.44 7.64 -4.56
N LYS A 38 16.53 6.71 -4.26
CA LYS A 38 16.55 5.95 -2.99
C LYS A 38 16.59 4.44 -3.19
N GLY A 39 16.36 3.93 -4.39
CA GLY A 39 16.33 2.49 -4.70
C GLY A 39 14.96 1.86 -4.47
N LYS A 40 14.97 0.55 -4.20
CA LYS A 40 13.77 -0.29 -4.05
C LYS A 40 12.89 0.16 -2.87
N VAL A 41 11.58 0.23 -3.09
CA VAL A 41 10.58 0.72 -2.13
C VAL A 41 9.50 -0.35 -1.95
N LEU A 42 9.14 -0.70 -0.73
CA LEU A 42 7.86 -1.40 -0.49
C LEU A 42 6.77 -0.34 -0.36
N TYR A 43 5.77 -0.39 -1.22
CA TYR A 43 4.62 0.50 -1.17
C TYR A 43 3.42 -0.24 -0.58
N LEU A 44 2.88 0.28 0.52
CA LEU A 44 1.65 -0.18 1.13
C LEU A 44 0.50 0.67 0.57
N GLU A 45 -0.39 0.01 -0.19
CA GLU A 45 -1.55 0.64 -0.81
C GLU A 45 -2.70 0.74 0.19
N ASP A 46 -3.10 -0.42 0.75
CA ASP A 46 -4.21 -0.50 1.69
C ASP A 46 -3.84 -1.38 2.88
N ILE A 47 -4.22 -0.94 4.08
CA ILE A 47 -4.26 -1.77 5.28
C ILE A 47 -5.61 -1.61 5.96
N ILE A 48 -6.32 -2.72 6.16
CA ILE A 48 -7.65 -2.71 6.76
C ILE A 48 -7.85 -3.87 7.71
N VAL A 49 -8.52 -3.59 8.82
CA VAL A 49 -8.97 -4.57 9.79
C VAL A 49 -10.48 -4.42 9.96
N LYS A 50 -11.20 -5.55 9.93
CA LYS A 50 -12.66 -5.60 10.18
C LYS A 50 -12.97 -4.89 11.50
N LYS A 51 -14.07 -4.13 11.53
CA LYS A 51 -14.41 -3.22 12.65
C LYS A 51 -14.34 -3.92 14.01
N ASP A 52 -14.94 -5.11 14.12
CA ASP A 52 -15.03 -5.89 15.36
C ASP A 52 -13.68 -6.50 15.81
N PHE A 53 -12.65 -6.41 14.96
CA PHE A 53 -11.30 -6.93 15.20
C PHE A 53 -10.28 -5.81 15.44
N ARG A 54 -10.71 -4.54 15.42
CA ARG A 54 -9.84 -3.40 15.69
C ARG A 54 -9.48 -3.33 17.17
N GLY A 55 -8.29 -2.79 17.48
CA GLY A 55 -7.79 -2.72 18.85
C GLY A 55 -7.17 -4.02 19.37
N MET A 56 -7.30 -5.15 18.65
CA MET A 56 -6.74 -6.45 19.03
C MET A 56 -5.30 -6.68 18.51
N GLY A 57 -4.60 -5.63 18.07
CA GLY A 57 -3.23 -5.73 17.55
C GLY A 57 -3.07 -6.26 16.12
N ILE A 58 -4.15 -6.66 15.44
CA ILE A 58 -4.09 -7.22 14.07
C ILE A 58 -3.45 -6.27 13.05
N GLY A 59 -3.77 -4.97 13.12
CA GLY A 59 -3.15 -3.98 12.24
C GLY A 59 -1.62 -3.91 12.43
N SER A 60 -1.15 -4.04 13.67
CA SER A 60 0.29 -4.10 13.95
C SER A 60 0.92 -5.39 13.43
N LEU A 61 0.24 -6.53 13.53
CA LEU A 61 0.74 -7.79 12.96
C LEU A 61 0.94 -7.69 11.45
N LEU A 62 -0.07 -7.18 10.73
CA LEU A 62 0.00 -6.96 9.28
C LEU A 62 1.13 -6.00 8.90
N PHE A 63 1.24 -4.87 9.61
CA PHE A 63 2.26 -3.86 9.32
C PHE A 63 3.69 -4.35 9.63
N ASN A 64 3.86 -5.10 10.72
CA ASN A 64 5.13 -5.73 11.07
C ASN A 64 5.59 -6.72 10.01
N GLU A 65 4.69 -7.52 9.45
CA GLU A 65 5.03 -8.45 8.37
C GLU A 65 5.55 -7.69 7.13
N LEU A 66 4.95 -6.55 6.79
CA LEU A 66 5.46 -5.69 5.71
C LEU A 66 6.84 -5.12 6.02
N ILE A 67 7.12 -4.72 7.27
CA ILE A 67 8.46 -4.26 7.69
C ILE A 67 9.48 -5.40 7.50
N LEU A 68 9.15 -6.62 7.93
CA LEU A 68 10.01 -7.78 7.77
C LEU A 68 10.25 -8.10 6.28
N LEU A 69 9.23 -8.03 5.44
CA LEU A 69 9.34 -8.20 3.99
C LEU A 69 10.20 -7.11 3.35
N ALA A 70 10.02 -5.85 3.74
CA ALA A 70 10.85 -4.74 3.26
C ALA A 70 12.33 -4.98 3.60
N ALA A 71 12.63 -5.38 4.83
CA ALA A 71 13.99 -5.69 5.27
C ALA A 71 14.57 -6.90 4.53
N LYS A 72 13.83 -8.02 4.45
CA LYS A 72 14.23 -9.25 3.74
C LYS A 72 14.58 -8.97 2.28
N HIS A 73 13.79 -8.12 1.62
CA HIS A 73 14.00 -7.77 0.22
C HIS A 73 14.94 -6.57 0.00
N ARG A 74 15.62 -6.11 1.07
CA ARG A 74 16.57 -4.97 1.05
C ARG A 74 15.94 -3.70 0.47
N ALA A 75 14.64 -3.51 0.68
CA ALA A 75 13.97 -2.27 0.35
C ALA A 75 14.59 -1.14 1.20
N LYS A 76 14.79 0.01 0.57
CA LYS A 76 15.43 1.18 1.18
C LYS A 76 14.45 2.05 1.95
N ARG A 77 13.15 1.88 1.68
CA ARG A 77 12.05 2.49 2.43
C ARG A 77 10.78 1.67 2.29
N MET A 78 9.87 1.88 3.24
CA MET A 78 8.46 1.58 3.09
C MET A 78 7.70 2.90 2.94
N GLN A 79 6.70 2.94 2.06
CA GLN A 79 5.91 4.15 1.78
C GLN A 79 4.43 3.82 1.70
N TRP A 80 3.60 4.75 2.13
CA TRP A 80 2.14 4.70 2.05
C TRP A 80 1.59 6.12 2.09
N GLN A 81 0.29 6.23 1.88
CA GLN A 81 -0.45 7.47 2.08
C GLN A 81 -1.48 7.29 3.18
N VAL A 82 -1.81 8.38 3.87
CA VAL A 82 -2.87 8.42 4.86
C VAL A 82 -3.59 9.75 4.70
N LEU A 83 -4.93 9.70 4.75
CA LEU A 83 -5.74 10.91 4.71
C LEU A 83 -5.47 11.73 5.96
N ASN A 84 -5.27 13.04 5.80
CA ASN A 84 -4.89 13.96 6.88
C ASN A 84 -5.91 14.02 8.04
N TRP A 85 -7.16 13.64 7.79
CA TRP A 85 -8.22 13.57 8.80
C TRP A 85 -8.27 12.21 9.54
N ASN A 86 -7.52 11.20 9.10
CA ASN A 86 -7.57 9.84 9.65
C ASN A 86 -6.66 9.71 10.88
N GLU A 87 -7.01 10.40 11.95
CA GLU A 87 -6.19 10.45 13.16
C GLU A 87 -5.92 9.10 13.83
N PRO A 88 -6.83 8.11 13.82
CA PRO A 88 -6.49 6.77 14.28
C PRO A 88 -5.34 6.13 13.49
N ALA A 89 -5.32 6.28 12.17
CA ALA A 89 -4.25 5.75 11.32
C ALA A 89 -2.95 6.54 11.47
N ILE A 90 -3.02 7.88 11.53
CA ILE A 90 -1.85 8.73 11.76
C ILE A 90 -1.16 8.35 13.08
N ARG A 91 -1.92 8.24 14.18
CA ARG A 91 -1.38 7.78 15.47
C ARG A 91 -0.83 6.35 15.41
N PHE A 92 -1.44 5.47 14.61
CA PHE A 92 -0.92 4.12 14.40
C PHE A 92 0.48 4.16 13.78
N TYR A 93 0.69 4.95 12.71
CA TYR A 93 1.98 5.07 12.04
C TYR A 93 3.03 5.80 12.88
N GLN A 94 2.64 6.81 13.65
CA GLN A 94 3.55 7.54 14.55
C GLN A 94 4.21 6.63 15.60
N LYS A 95 3.54 5.56 16.04
CA LYS A 95 4.14 4.56 16.96
C LYS A 95 5.38 3.87 16.38
N TYR A 96 5.52 3.84 15.06
CA TYR A 96 6.68 3.28 14.36
C TYR A 96 7.74 4.33 14.03
N GLY A 97 7.60 5.57 14.53
CA GLY A 97 8.49 6.68 14.18
C GLY A 97 8.36 7.11 12.72
N ALA A 98 7.20 6.88 12.09
CA ALA A 98 6.99 7.24 10.69
C ALA A 98 7.03 8.77 10.49
N ASN A 99 7.75 9.21 9.47
CA ASN A 99 7.73 10.59 9.02
C ASN A 99 6.54 10.81 8.06
N LEU A 100 5.53 11.53 8.52
CA LEU A 100 4.34 11.89 7.74
C LEU A 100 4.46 13.37 7.35
N SER A 101 4.82 13.65 6.10
CA SER A 101 4.96 15.00 5.55
C SER A 101 3.90 15.27 4.49
N SER A 102 3.36 16.49 4.49
CA SER A 102 2.42 16.99 3.48
C SER A 102 3.09 17.88 2.42
N GLU A 103 4.42 17.89 2.35
CA GLU A 103 5.17 18.79 1.44
C GLU A 103 4.98 18.45 -0.05
N TRP A 104 4.66 17.19 -0.37
CA TRP A 104 4.51 16.73 -1.74
C TRP A 104 3.05 16.67 -2.15
N LEU A 105 2.73 17.23 -3.32
CA LEU A 105 1.43 17.09 -3.94
C LEU A 105 1.35 15.76 -4.70
N ASN A 106 0.20 15.08 -4.58
CA ASN A 106 -0.09 13.90 -5.37
C ASN A 106 -0.65 14.32 -6.73
N GLY A 107 0.12 14.09 -7.80
CA GLY A 107 -0.37 14.22 -9.17
C GLY A 107 -1.04 12.93 -9.64
N SER A 108 -2.17 13.05 -10.35
CA SER A 108 -2.83 11.92 -11.03
C SER A 108 -3.59 12.41 -12.26
N LEU A 109 -3.77 11.52 -13.24
CA LEU A 109 -4.71 11.67 -14.34
C LEU A 109 -5.71 10.52 -14.26
N THR A 110 -6.99 10.81 -14.46
CA THR A 110 -8.01 9.76 -14.60
C THR A 110 -7.84 9.02 -15.93
N GLU A 111 -8.46 7.85 -16.05
CA GLU A 111 -8.50 7.11 -17.32
C GLU A 111 -9.01 7.99 -18.46
N GLU A 112 -10.12 8.71 -18.24
CA GLU A 112 -10.68 9.65 -19.23
C GLU A 112 -9.66 10.73 -19.62
N GLN A 113 -8.99 11.35 -18.65
CA GLN A 113 -7.97 12.37 -18.92
C GLN A 113 -6.80 11.80 -19.73
N ILE A 114 -6.37 10.57 -19.44
CA ILE A 114 -5.34 9.87 -20.20
C ILE A 114 -5.82 9.67 -21.64
N LEU A 115 -6.98 9.06 -21.85
CA LEU A 115 -7.52 8.76 -23.18
C LEU A 115 -7.80 10.00 -24.03
N ASN A 116 -8.08 11.14 -23.40
CA ASN A 116 -8.29 12.42 -24.08
C ASN A 116 -6.99 13.07 -24.58
N LEU A 117 -5.82 12.62 -24.14
CA LEU A 117 -4.51 13.06 -24.64
C LEU A 117 -4.13 12.36 -25.96
N LYS A 118 -5.05 12.37 -26.93
CA LYS A 118 -4.96 11.68 -28.24
C LYS A 118 -3.74 12.06 -29.08
N ASN A 119 -3.15 13.23 -28.85
CA ASN A 119 -1.95 13.68 -29.55
C ASN A 119 -0.66 13.01 -29.01
N ILE A 120 -0.71 12.40 -27.83
CA ILE A 120 0.40 11.68 -27.19
C ILE A 120 0.21 10.18 -27.36
N ILE A 121 -1.03 9.72 -27.19
CA ILE A 121 -1.41 8.33 -27.41
C ILE A 121 -1.63 8.14 -28.91
N GLN A 122 -0.55 7.88 -29.65
CA GLN A 122 -0.69 7.28 -30.99
C GLN A 122 -1.55 6.01 -30.85
N PRO A 123 -2.34 5.63 -31.88
CA PRO A 123 -3.21 4.46 -31.78
C PRO A 123 -2.40 3.25 -31.33
N LEU A 124 -2.69 2.79 -30.10
CA LEU A 124 -2.13 1.58 -29.48
C LEU A 124 -2.59 0.34 -30.23
#